data_AF-A0A1H2Z3E9-F1
#
_entry.id   AF-A0A1H2Z3E9-F1
#
_cell.length_a   1.000
_cell.length_b   1.000
_cell.length_c   1.000
_cell.angle_alpha   90.00
_cell.angle_beta   90.00
_cell.angle_gamma   90.00
#
_symmetry.space_group_name_H-M   'P 1'
#
loop_
_entity.id
_entity.type
_entity.pdbx_description
1 polymer ?
#
loop_
_entity_poly.entity_id
_entity_poly.type
_entity_poly.pdbx_seq_one_letter_code
_entity_poly.pdbx_strand_id
1 'polypeptide(L)'
;MRRKGILNVKLGRAISEMGHDDIMLVVDAGYPMAYEDRVIDLALCPGVPDLLTVLRAIRQDMWVEAYHMIDDAKANNPNAWNGVADVFPDALPGVKPNAWFHEDGYRNAKFIVRTGAWMPWGNVALVSGIPVQEWFGNTGGTVPDSWTERHALNVKHGMTGVE
;
A
#
# COMPACT_ATOMS: atom_id res chain seq x y z
N MET A 1 -10.16 -21.87 6.61
CA MET A 1 -8.77 -21.67 6.13
C MET A 1 -8.82 -20.97 4.79
N ARG A 2 -8.12 -19.85 4.58
CA ARG A 2 -8.04 -19.18 3.27
C ARG A 2 -7.16 -20.00 2.32
N ARG A 3 -7.55 -20.06 1.04
CA ARG A 3 -6.83 -20.79 -0.02
C ARG A 3 -5.72 -19.95 -0.68
N LYS A 4 -5.88 -18.63 -0.71
CA LYS A 4 -4.97 -17.63 -1.30
C LYS A 4 -4.99 -16.35 -0.48
N GLY A 5 -4.03 -15.46 -0.74
CA GLY A 5 -3.92 -14.14 -0.11
C GLY A 5 -3.39 -14.17 1.31
N ILE A 6 -3.67 -13.10 2.05
CA ILE A 6 -3.27 -12.87 3.44
C ILE A 6 -3.90 -13.90 4.38
N LEU A 7 -3.05 -14.66 5.07
CA LEU A 7 -3.46 -15.60 6.13
C LEU A 7 -3.55 -14.94 7.52
N ASN A 8 -2.83 -13.84 7.74
CA ASN A 8 -2.88 -13.14 9.01
C ASN A 8 -4.29 -12.58 9.25
N VAL A 9 -4.93 -13.00 10.34
CA VAL A 9 -6.34 -12.67 10.62
C VAL A 9 -6.56 -11.17 10.74
N LYS A 10 -5.67 -10.45 11.44
CA LYS A 10 -5.79 -9.00 11.63
C LYS A 10 -5.57 -8.24 10.32
N LEU A 11 -4.54 -8.58 9.56
CA LEU A 11 -4.26 -7.94 8.27
C LEU A 11 -5.36 -8.23 7.25
N GLY A 12 -5.85 -9.48 7.17
CA GLY A 12 -6.92 -9.86 6.26
C GLY A 12 -8.22 -9.11 6.56
N ARG A 13 -8.54 -8.96 7.85
CA ARG A 13 -9.66 -8.12 8.30
C ARG A 13 -9.45 -6.65 7.94
N ALA A 14 -8.27 -6.10 8.22
CA ALA A 14 -7.94 -4.70 7.91
C ALA A 14 -8.11 -4.40 6.42
N ILE A 15 -7.58 -5.25 5.53
CA ILE A 15 -7.73 -5.10 4.07
C ILE A 15 -9.21 -5.15 3.68
N SER A 16 -10.00 -6.05 4.26
CA SER A 16 -11.43 -6.19 3.97
C SER A 16 -12.26 -5.00 4.46
N GLU A 17 -11.74 -4.24 5.43
CA GLU A 17 -12.35 -3.02 5.95
C GLU A 17 -11.93 -1.76 5.18
N MET A 18 -10.95 -1.83 4.27
CA MET A 18 -10.54 -0.69 3.44
C MET A 18 -11.65 -0.31 2.45
N GLY A 19 -11.99 0.98 2.39
CA GLY A 19 -12.77 1.59 1.33
C GLY A 19 -11.89 2.28 0.29
N HIS A 20 -12.51 2.83 -0.75
CA HIS A 20 -11.81 3.71 -1.70
C HIS A 20 -11.28 4.95 -0.95
N ASP A 21 -10.07 5.41 -1.30
CA ASP A 21 -9.33 6.53 -0.72
C ASP A 21 -8.78 6.33 0.71
N ASP A 22 -9.13 5.22 1.39
CA ASP A 22 -8.57 4.91 2.70
C ASP A 22 -7.05 4.70 2.62
N ILE A 23 -6.33 5.15 3.65
CA ILE A 23 -4.88 5.05 3.75
C ILE A 23 -4.48 3.91 4.68
N MET A 24 -3.61 3.02 4.20
CA MET A 24 -2.88 2.06 5.03
C MET A 24 -1.41 2.43 5.07
N LEU A 25 -0.85 2.65 6.26
CA LEU A 25 0.59 2.79 6.42
C LEU A 25 1.23 1.41 6.57
N VAL A 26 2.26 1.12 5.78
CA VAL A 26 3.13 -0.05 5.94
C VAL A 26 4.51 0.48 6.28
N VAL A 27 4.98 0.19 7.49
CA VAL A 27 6.10 0.89 8.10
C VAL A 27 7.23 -0.04 8.51
N ASP A 28 8.44 0.50 8.56
CA ASP A 28 9.62 -0.21 9.03
C ASP A 28 9.57 -0.50 10.55
N ALA A 29 10.56 -1.24 11.05
CA ALA A 29 10.58 -1.64 12.46
C ALA A 29 10.81 -0.48 13.44
N GLY A 30 11.34 0.65 12.98
CA GLY A 30 11.70 1.83 13.78
C GLY A 30 10.64 2.92 13.83
N TYR A 31 9.53 2.76 13.10
CA TYR A 31 8.46 3.75 13.04
C TYR A 31 7.86 4.07 14.43
N PRO A 32 7.81 5.36 14.84
CA PRO A 32 7.26 5.74 16.14
C PRO A 32 5.73 5.69 16.11
N MET A 33 5.12 4.88 16.98
CA MET A 33 3.66 4.77 17.12
C MET A 33 3.24 4.23 18.49
N ALA A 34 1.99 4.45 18.86
CA ALA A 34 1.34 3.74 19.96
C ALA A 34 0.73 2.41 19.47
N TYR A 35 0.65 1.40 20.35
CA TYR A 35 -0.04 0.15 20.04
C TYR A 35 -1.55 0.32 20.19
N GLU A 36 -2.18 0.79 19.12
CA GLU A 36 -3.62 0.99 19.00
C GLU A 36 -4.29 -0.21 18.30
N ASP A 37 -5.63 -0.32 18.36
CA ASP A 37 -6.37 -1.43 17.73
C ASP A 37 -6.19 -1.51 16.20
N ARG A 38 -5.91 -0.36 15.57
CA ARG A 38 -5.62 -0.25 14.13
C ARG A 38 -4.20 -0.68 13.75
N VAL A 39 -3.36 -1.04 14.72
CA VAL A 39 -1.99 -1.49 14.48
C VAL A 39 -1.96 -3.01 14.31
N ILE A 40 -1.43 -3.44 13.17
CA ILE A 40 -1.12 -4.82 12.84
C ILE A 40 0.41 -4.97 12.90
N ASP A 41 0.92 -5.34 14.06
CA ASP A 41 2.35 -5.62 14.21
C ASP A 41 2.67 -7.04 13.73
N LEU A 42 3.44 -7.13 12.66
CA LEU A 42 3.93 -8.38 12.07
C LEU A 42 5.42 -8.62 12.38
N ALA A 43 6.10 -7.67 13.01
CA ALA A 43 7.53 -7.74 13.25
C ALA A 43 7.85 -8.88 14.22
N LEU A 44 8.62 -9.87 13.75
CA LEU A 44 9.07 -11.00 14.56
C LEU A 44 10.49 -10.77 15.08
N CYS A 45 11.39 -10.45 14.16
CA CYS A 45 12.80 -10.16 14.43
C CYS A 45 13.36 -9.30 13.29
N PRO A 46 14.62 -8.81 13.39
CA PRO A 46 15.24 -8.01 12.34
C PRO A 46 15.11 -8.62 10.94
N GLY A 47 14.45 -7.90 10.05
CA GLY A 47 14.21 -8.29 8.65
C GLY A 47 13.05 -9.27 8.43
N VAL A 48 12.28 -9.64 9.47
CA VAL A 48 11.26 -10.70 9.37
C VAL A 48 9.88 -10.26 9.87
N PRO A 49 8.85 -10.25 8.98
CA PRO A 49 8.98 -10.16 7.53
C PRO A 49 9.56 -8.80 7.10
N ASP A 50 10.23 -8.75 5.96
CA ASP A 50 10.70 -7.48 5.38
C ASP A 50 9.54 -6.69 4.75
N LEU A 51 9.83 -5.43 4.38
CA LEU A 51 8.85 -4.50 3.82
C LEU A 51 8.23 -5.05 2.53
N LEU A 52 9.07 -5.48 1.59
CA LEU A 52 8.61 -5.91 0.27
C LEU A 52 7.81 -7.22 0.32
N THR A 53 8.11 -8.12 1.26
CA THR A 53 7.32 -9.32 1.52
C THR A 53 5.90 -8.97 1.95
N VAL A 54 5.76 -8.03 2.90
CA VAL A 54 4.45 -7.58 3.37
C VAL A 54 3.69 -6.84 2.27
N LEU A 55 4.36 -5.95 1.51
CA LEU A 55 3.73 -5.23 0.41
C LEU A 55 3.26 -6.15 -0.72
N ARG A 56 4.06 -7.13 -1.13
CA ARG A 56 3.65 -8.14 -2.12
C ARG A 56 2.46 -8.97 -1.63
N ALA A 57 2.42 -9.27 -0.33
CA ALA A 57 1.31 -10.01 0.25
C ALA A 57 0.02 -9.15 0.27
N ILE A 58 0.11 -7.87 0.65
CA ILE A 58 -1.01 -6.92 0.61
C ILE A 58 -1.53 -6.76 -0.83
N ARG A 59 -0.62 -6.64 -1.79
CA ARG A 59 -0.95 -6.48 -3.21
C ARG A 59 -1.82 -7.60 -3.78
N GLN A 60 -1.77 -8.81 -3.21
CA GLN A 60 -2.61 -9.93 -3.66
C GLN A 60 -4.09 -9.75 -3.32
N ASP A 61 -4.41 -8.94 -2.31
CA ASP A 61 -5.78 -8.81 -1.77
C ASP A 61 -6.29 -7.37 -1.79
N MET A 62 -5.45 -6.37 -2.05
CA MET A 62 -5.80 -4.94 -2.00
C MET A 62 -5.44 -4.22 -3.29
N TRP A 63 -6.44 -3.55 -3.88
CA TRP A 63 -6.24 -2.58 -4.95
C TRP A 63 -5.57 -1.34 -4.38
N VAL A 64 -4.43 -0.97 -4.96
CA VAL A 64 -3.68 0.24 -4.57
C VAL A 64 -3.66 1.17 -5.76
N GLU A 65 -4.12 2.39 -5.55
CA GLU A 65 -4.21 3.38 -6.62
C GLU A 65 -3.08 4.38 -6.65
N ALA A 66 -2.56 4.67 -5.47
CA ALA A 66 -1.42 5.52 -5.29
C ALA A 66 -0.63 5.03 -4.09
N TYR A 67 0.66 5.33 -4.08
CA TYR A 67 1.45 5.18 -2.89
C TYR A 67 2.30 6.43 -2.67
N HIS A 68 2.52 6.76 -1.40
CA HIS A 68 3.45 7.80 -1.01
C HIS A 68 4.60 7.20 -0.22
N MET A 69 5.82 7.64 -0.54
CA MET A 69 7.02 7.38 0.26
C MET A 69 7.60 8.69 0.78
N ILE A 70 8.57 8.60 1.67
CA ILE A 70 9.30 9.78 2.12
C ILE A 70 10.05 10.39 0.93
N ASP A 71 9.98 11.71 0.76
CA ASP A 71 10.62 12.47 -0.32
C ASP A 71 12.11 12.16 -0.50
N ASP A 72 12.83 12.02 0.60
CA ASP A 72 14.23 11.64 0.64
C ASP A 72 14.51 10.17 0.28
N ALA A 73 13.50 9.30 0.24
CA ALA A 73 13.69 7.86 0.05
C ALA A 73 14.36 7.55 -1.29
N LYS A 74 14.05 8.29 -2.36
CA LYS A 74 14.65 8.05 -3.68
C LYS A 74 16.18 8.26 -3.68
N ALA A 75 16.67 9.23 -2.90
CA ALA A 75 18.09 9.52 -2.80
C ALA A 75 18.79 8.66 -1.75
N ASN A 76 18.15 8.46 -0.59
CA ASN A 76 18.78 7.86 0.58
C ASN A 76 18.48 6.36 0.76
N ASN A 77 17.43 5.84 0.12
CA ASN A 77 17.12 4.41 0.07
C ASN A 77 16.51 4.00 -1.28
N PRO A 78 17.30 4.03 -2.37
CA PRO A 78 16.82 3.66 -3.70
C PRO A 78 16.33 2.20 -3.77
N ASN A 79 16.81 1.32 -2.88
CA ASN A 79 16.35 -0.07 -2.81
C ASN A 79 14.88 -0.15 -2.36
N ALA A 80 14.49 0.61 -1.34
CA ALA A 80 13.09 0.69 -0.94
C ALA A 80 12.25 1.37 -2.03
N TRP A 81 12.69 2.50 -2.57
CA TRP A 81 11.96 3.22 -3.62
C TRP A 81 11.66 2.35 -4.85
N ASN A 82 12.70 1.73 -5.41
CA ASN A 82 12.55 0.88 -6.59
C ASN A 82 11.75 -0.38 -6.26
N GLY A 83 11.98 -0.99 -5.10
CA GLY A 83 11.25 -2.18 -4.68
C GLY A 83 9.75 -1.93 -4.53
N VAL A 84 9.33 -0.77 -4.02
CA VAL A 84 7.91 -0.40 -3.93
C VAL A 84 7.32 -0.16 -5.32
N ALA A 85 8.05 0.55 -6.20
CA ALA A 85 7.64 0.76 -7.59
C ALA A 85 7.46 -0.56 -8.36
N ASP A 86 8.32 -1.54 -8.12
CA ASP A 86 8.22 -2.88 -8.72
C ASP A 86 7.01 -3.67 -8.20
N VAL A 87 6.60 -3.46 -6.94
CA VAL A 87 5.41 -4.12 -6.36
C VAL A 87 4.12 -3.48 -6.85
N PHE A 88 4.11 -2.16 -7.07
CA PHE A 88 2.94 -1.40 -7.48
C PHE A 88 3.20 -0.61 -8.77
N PRO A 89 3.52 -1.27 -9.90
CA PRO A 89 3.87 -0.59 -11.14
C PRO A 89 2.68 0.12 -11.81
N ASP A 90 1.47 -0.16 -11.33
CA ASP A 90 0.20 0.40 -11.80
C ASP A 90 -0.45 1.40 -10.82
N ALA A 91 0.22 1.71 -9.71
CA ALA A 91 -0.20 2.75 -8.78
C ALA A 91 0.57 4.04 -9.06
N LEU A 92 -0.08 5.18 -8.83
CA LEU A 92 0.56 6.49 -8.97
C LEU A 92 1.58 6.72 -7.85
N PRO A 93 2.87 6.93 -8.16
CA PRO A 93 3.87 7.21 -7.15
C PRO A 93 3.78 8.67 -6.69
N GLY A 94 3.95 8.90 -5.39
CA GLY A 94 4.06 10.23 -4.81
C GLY A 94 5.04 10.27 -3.66
N VAL A 95 5.29 11.49 -3.17
CA VAL A 95 6.16 11.72 -2.02
C VAL A 95 5.48 12.57 -0.96
N LYS A 96 5.89 12.38 0.29
CA LYS A 96 5.51 13.23 1.44
C LYS A 96 6.75 13.47 2.30
N PRO A 97 6.86 14.62 3.00
CA PRO A 97 7.92 14.84 3.97
C PRO A 97 7.86 13.80 5.10
N ASN A 98 9.01 13.46 5.70
CA ASN A 98 9.05 12.52 6.84
C ASN A 98 8.10 12.92 7.99
N ALA A 99 8.00 14.21 8.29
CA ALA A 99 7.08 14.72 9.32
C ALA A 99 5.61 14.38 9.03
N TRP A 100 5.21 14.39 7.75
CA TRP A 100 3.83 14.03 7.37
C TRP A 100 3.51 12.60 7.78
N PHE A 101 4.44 11.64 7.60
CA PHE A 101 4.20 10.25 8.03
C PHE A 101 3.88 10.18 9.52
N HIS A 102 4.67 10.84 10.37
CA HIS A 102 4.49 10.82 11.83
C HIS A 102 3.29 11.64 12.32
N GLU A 103 2.75 12.53 11.49
CA GLU A 103 1.65 13.44 11.86
C GLU A 103 0.37 13.10 11.10
N ASP A 104 0.14 13.72 9.95
CA ASP A 104 -1.11 13.58 9.20
C ASP A 104 -1.28 12.19 8.62
N GLY A 105 -0.21 11.56 8.16
CA GLY A 105 -0.19 10.17 7.75
C GLY A 105 -0.64 9.27 8.90
N TYR A 106 -0.01 9.38 10.08
CA TYR A 106 -0.39 8.63 11.26
C TYR A 106 -1.85 8.87 11.68
N ARG A 107 -2.32 10.13 11.66
CA ARG A 107 -3.69 10.49 12.03
C ARG A 107 -4.73 9.94 11.06
N ASN A 108 -4.47 10.05 9.76
CA ASN A 108 -5.43 9.69 8.72
C ASN A 108 -5.35 8.22 8.29
N ALA A 109 -4.29 7.50 8.66
CA ALA A 109 -4.18 6.08 8.39
C ALA A 109 -5.31 5.31 9.07
N LYS A 110 -6.11 4.59 8.29
CA LYS A 110 -7.13 3.70 8.83
C LYS A 110 -6.50 2.51 9.53
N PHE A 111 -5.41 1.99 8.96
CA PHE A 111 -4.61 0.92 9.56
C PHE A 111 -3.12 1.19 9.40
N ILE A 112 -2.34 0.63 10.33
CA ILE A 112 -0.88 0.70 10.33
C ILE A 112 -0.35 -0.72 10.44
N VAL A 113 0.47 -1.15 9.48
CA VAL A 113 1.11 -2.45 9.43
C VAL A 113 2.60 -2.27 9.72
N ARG A 114 3.04 -2.72 10.90
CA ARG A 114 4.46 -2.67 11.25
C ARG A 114 5.16 -3.94 10.78
N THR A 115 6.25 -3.77 10.07
CA THR A 115 7.06 -4.87 9.54
C THR A 115 8.34 -5.06 10.38
N GLY A 116 9.04 -6.18 10.16
CA GLY A 116 10.38 -6.39 10.72
C GLY A 116 11.48 -5.64 9.95
N ALA A 117 11.14 -4.83 8.94
CA ALA A 117 12.12 -4.27 8.01
C ALA A 117 13.13 -3.33 8.68
N TRP A 118 14.40 -3.49 8.32
CA TRP A 118 15.49 -2.58 8.65
C TRP A 118 15.82 -1.72 7.42
N MET A 119 14.78 -1.04 6.91
CA MET A 119 14.89 -0.18 5.73
C MET A 119 14.56 1.25 6.15
N PRO A 120 15.55 2.09 6.50
CA PRO A 120 15.33 3.49 6.78
C PRO A 120 14.61 4.18 5.61
N TRP A 121 13.72 5.14 5.89
CA TRP A 121 12.82 5.72 4.89
C TRP A 121 11.83 4.72 4.23
N GLY A 122 11.78 3.47 4.71
CA GLY A 122 10.96 2.38 4.18
C GLY A 122 9.52 2.42 4.68
N ASN A 123 8.95 3.61 4.83
CA ASN A 123 7.56 3.81 5.20
C ASN A 123 6.76 4.13 3.94
N VAL A 124 5.66 3.41 3.74
CA VAL A 124 4.83 3.51 2.55
C VAL A 124 3.39 3.76 2.97
N ALA A 125 2.79 4.84 2.47
CA ALA A 125 1.35 5.06 2.57
C ALA A 125 0.70 4.49 1.31
N LEU A 126 -0.10 3.45 1.45
CA LEU A 126 -0.90 2.88 0.38
C LEU A 126 -2.28 3.55 0.39
N VAL A 127 -2.68 4.11 -0.74
CA VAL A 127 -4.04 4.62 -0.95
C VAL A 127 -4.86 3.52 -1.62
N SER A 128 -5.92 3.11 -0.96
CA SER A 128 -6.82 2.06 -1.43
C SER A 128 -7.60 2.52 -2.66
N GLY A 129 -7.68 1.63 -3.66
CA GLY A 129 -8.27 1.92 -4.95
C GLY A 129 -9.32 0.92 -5.41
N ILE A 130 -9.63 1.00 -6.69
CA ILE A 130 -10.60 0.15 -7.38
C ILE A 130 -10.00 -0.38 -8.70
N PRO A 131 -10.46 -1.53 -9.21
CA PRO A 131 -10.11 -2.02 -10.55
C PRO A 131 -10.82 -1.16 -11.60
N VAL A 132 -10.13 -0.12 -12.11
CA VAL A 132 -10.75 0.95 -12.92
C VAL A 132 -11.56 0.41 -14.11
N GLN A 133 -10.98 -0.53 -14.87
CA GLN A 133 -11.63 -1.08 -16.06
C GLN A 133 -12.91 -1.85 -15.70
N GLU A 134 -12.86 -2.81 -14.78
CA GLU A 134 -14.04 -3.58 -14.36
C GLU A 134 -15.09 -2.69 -13.69
N TRP A 135 -14.66 -1.76 -12.83
CA TRP A 135 -15.55 -0.89 -12.07
C TRP A 135 -16.38 0.02 -12.97
N PHE A 136 -15.74 0.74 -13.91
CA PHE A 136 -16.46 1.58 -14.85
C PHE A 136 -17.11 0.78 -15.99
N GLY A 137 -16.57 -0.38 -16.35
CA GLY A 137 -17.14 -1.27 -17.36
C GLY A 137 -18.58 -1.68 -17.05
N ASN A 138 -18.92 -1.85 -15.76
CA ASN A 138 -20.28 -2.17 -15.33
C ASN A 138 -21.30 -1.02 -15.55
N THR A 139 -20.85 0.20 -15.84
CA THR A 139 -21.74 1.34 -16.08
C THR A 139 -22.27 1.40 -17.51
N GLY A 140 -21.62 0.69 -18.45
CA GLY A 140 -21.84 0.86 -19.89
C GLY A 140 -21.36 2.22 -20.46
N GLY A 141 -20.81 3.09 -19.62
CA GLY A 141 -20.22 4.38 -20.00
C GLY A 141 -18.72 4.29 -20.25
N THR A 142 -18.12 5.43 -20.63
CA THR A 142 -16.67 5.57 -20.77
C THR A 142 -16.02 5.84 -19.42
N VAL A 143 -14.76 5.41 -19.28
CA VAL A 143 -13.93 5.80 -18.12
C VAL A 143 -13.83 7.34 -18.09
N PRO A 144 -14.10 8.00 -16.95
CA PRO A 144 -13.98 9.46 -16.86
C PRO A 144 -12.53 9.92 -17.05
N ASP A 145 -12.33 11.14 -17.57
CA ASP A 145 -11.00 11.67 -17.89
C ASP A 145 -10.02 11.66 -16.71
N SER A 146 -10.53 11.90 -15.50
CA SER A 146 -9.73 11.87 -14.26
C SER A 146 -9.16 10.49 -13.92
N TRP A 147 -9.63 9.43 -14.57
CA TRP A 147 -9.21 8.05 -14.37
C TRP A 147 -8.37 7.48 -15.52
N THR A 148 -8.16 8.25 -16.59
CA THR A 148 -7.48 7.78 -17.80
C THR A 148 -6.05 7.32 -17.54
N GLU A 149 -5.27 8.05 -16.74
CA GLU A 149 -3.89 7.68 -16.41
C GLU A 149 -3.84 6.33 -15.66
N ARG A 150 -4.69 6.17 -14.65
CA ARG A 150 -4.79 4.94 -13.87
C ARG A 150 -5.28 3.77 -14.71
N HIS A 151 -6.29 4.00 -15.53
CA HIS A 151 -6.78 3.00 -16.47
C HIS A 151 -5.65 2.51 -17.39
N ALA A 152 -4.86 3.43 -17.95
CA ALA A 152 -3.72 3.08 -18.80
C ALA A 152 -2.65 2.27 -18.04
N LEU A 153 -2.36 2.62 -16.79
CA LEU A 153 -1.44 1.87 -15.93
C LEU A 153 -1.96 0.46 -15.62
N ASN A 154 -3.23 0.32 -15.23
CA ASN A 154 -3.84 -0.98 -14.98
C ASN A 154 -3.79 -1.88 -16.22
N VAL A 155 -4.15 -1.35 -17.39
CA VAL A 155 -4.07 -2.11 -18.66
C VAL A 155 -2.63 -2.52 -18.98
N LYS A 156 -1.68 -1.60 -18.87
CA LYS A 156 -0.25 -1.86 -19.14
C LYS A 156 0.31 -2.99 -18.26
N HIS A 157 -0.16 -3.10 -17.02
CA HIS A 157 0.35 -4.06 -16.04
C HIS A 157 -0.59 -5.25 -15.78
N GLY A 158 -1.68 -5.40 -16.56
CA GLY A 158 -2.58 -6.55 -16.48
C GLY A 158 -3.46 -6.58 -15.23
N MET A 159 -3.77 -5.42 -14.66
CA MET A 159 -4.45 -5.24 -13.38
C MET A 159 -5.88 -4.71 -13.59
N THR A 160 -6.63 -5.39 -14.45
CA THR A 160 -7.88 -4.86 -15.03
C THR A 160 -9.16 -5.39 -14.39
N GLY A 161 -9.06 -6.36 -13.45
CA GLY A 161 -10.21 -6.93 -12.77
C GLY A 161 -9.84 -7.93 -11.68
N VAL A 162 -10.84 -8.62 -11.10
CA VAL A 162 -10.70 -9.50 -9.91
C VAL A 162 -10.24 -10.93 -10.19
N GLU A 163 -9.94 -11.30 -11.45
CA GLU A 163 -9.53 -12.66 -11.85
C GLU A 163 -8.04 -12.99 -11.66
#